data_AF-A0A101PTW9-F1
#
_entry.id   AF-A0A101PTW9-F1
#
_cell.length_a   1.000
_cell.length_b   1.000
_cell.length_c   1.000
_cell.angle_alpha   90.00
_cell.angle_beta   90.00
_cell.angle_gamma   90.00
#
_symmetry.space_group_name_H-M   'P 1'
#
loop_
_entity.id
_entity.type
_entity.pdbx_description
1 polymer ?
#
loop_
_entity_poly.entity_id
_entity_poly.type
_entity_poly.pdbx_seq_one_letter_code
_entity_poly.pdbx_strand_id
1 'polypeptide(L)'
;MPDRSTLHQVPYYSQWESPDLVPEFIADTRSVRDDPLWQKSGAADPDEYAFWADRTCGITCLRMALDYFGEQVPPVMPLVTDLCEAKAYVHDGDTVAGLIYRPFAAYVTRRWPAITATVHTDLAETQIADALHAGSLVVISVHKTIRTLAPHPISRGGHLVLAVGADKTALRINNPSGLPGHSQRAHRVPWADLPRFYARRGIVLSHTEEPVR
;
A
#
# COMPACT_ATOMS: atom_id res chain seq x y z
N MET A 1 22.97 18.13 0.05
CA MET A 1 21.72 18.16 0.83
C MET A 1 22.03 17.58 2.21
N PRO A 2 21.61 18.20 3.32
CA PRO A 2 21.91 17.67 4.64
C PRO A 2 21.22 16.31 4.84
N ASP A 3 21.68 15.60 5.85
CA ASP A 3 21.28 14.26 6.30
C ASP A 3 19.86 14.21 6.85
N ARG A 4 18.89 14.54 6.01
CA ARG A 4 17.50 14.56 6.43
C ARG A 4 17.00 13.13 6.47
N SER A 5 16.79 12.63 7.68
CA SER A 5 16.09 11.37 7.93
C SER A 5 14.67 11.70 8.39
N THR A 6 13.69 11.00 7.83
CA THR A 6 12.28 11.07 8.25
C THR A 6 11.75 9.66 8.41
N LEU A 7 10.97 9.45 9.47
CA LEU A 7 10.17 8.26 9.67
C LEU A 7 8.84 8.66 10.32
N HIS A 8 7.76 8.56 9.54
CA HIS A 8 6.40 8.80 10.00
C HIS A 8 5.90 7.58 10.79
N GLN A 9 5.28 7.81 11.95
CA GLN A 9 4.73 6.75 12.79
C GLN A 9 3.37 6.28 12.25
N VAL A 10 3.39 5.64 11.08
CA VAL A 10 2.18 5.20 10.37
C VAL A 10 1.67 3.88 10.96
N PRO A 11 0.41 3.82 11.44
CA PRO A 11 -0.24 2.57 11.82
C PRO A 11 -0.21 1.55 10.69
N TYR A 12 -0.13 0.27 11.03
CA TYR A 12 0.01 -0.80 10.03
C TYR A 12 -1.28 -1.59 9.90
N TYR A 13 -1.67 -1.80 8.64
CA TYR A 13 -2.71 -2.73 8.23
C TYR A 13 -2.08 -3.72 7.24
N SER A 14 -2.45 -4.99 7.34
CA SER A 14 -2.12 -5.99 6.32
C SER A 14 -3.25 -6.08 5.28
N GLN A 15 -2.94 -6.56 4.08
CA GLN A 15 -3.97 -6.83 3.06
C GLN A 15 -4.79 -8.08 3.38
N TRP A 16 -4.24 -8.97 4.20
CA TRP A 16 -4.99 -10.05 4.85
C TRP A 16 -5.25 -9.66 6.31
N GLU A 17 -6.48 -9.84 6.78
CA GLU A 17 -6.93 -9.36 8.10
C GLU A 17 -6.20 -10.05 9.27
N SER A 18 -5.64 -11.24 9.05
CA SER A 18 -4.69 -11.90 9.98
C SER A 18 -3.23 -11.67 9.57
N PRO A 19 -2.55 -10.61 10.06
CA PRO A 19 -1.17 -10.29 9.67
C PRO A 19 -0.15 -11.38 10.04
N ASP A 20 -0.40 -12.17 11.08
CA ASP A 20 0.52 -13.23 11.50
C ASP A 20 0.45 -14.47 10.60
N LEU A 21 -0.67 -14.66 9.88
CA LEU A 21 -0.89 -15.80 8.98
C LEU A 21 -0.44 -15.56 7.54
N VAL A 22 0.05 -14.35 7.25
CA VAL A 22 0.54 -13.95 5.93
C VAL A 22 1.50 -14.99 5.30
N PRO A 23 2.50 -15.55 6.02
CA PRO A 23 3.38 -16.59 5.46
C PRO A 23 2.63 -17.82 4.95
N GLU A 24 1.57 -18.25 5.64
CA GLU A 24 0.78 -19.43 5.27
C GLU A 24 -0.06 -19.17 4.03
N PHE A 25 -0.64 -17.97 3.90
CA PHE A 25 -1.39 -17.58 2.69
C PHE A 25 -0.47 -17.47 1.48
N ILE A 26 0.73 -16.92 1.63
CA ILE A 26 1.73 -16.83 0.55
C ILE A 26 2.21 -18.21 0.09
N ALA A 27 2.35 -19.14 1.03
CA ALA A 27 2.84 -20.49 0.76
C ALA A 27 1.74 -21.45 0.34
N ASP A 28 0.49 -20.98 0.23
CA ASP A 28 -0.70 -21.79 -0.02
C ASP A 28 -0.87 -22.97 0.97
N THR A 29 -0.28 -22.88 2.17
CA THR A 29 -0.44 -23.90 3.22
C THR A 29 -1.73 -23.70 4.02
N ARG A 30 -2.37 -22.55 3.86
CA ARG A 30 -3.70 -22.22 4.40
C ARG A 30 -4.49 -21.46 3.33
N SER A 31 -5.78 -21.76 3.19
CA SER A 31 -6.65 -20.97 2.32
C SER A 31 -6.90 -19.58 2.92
N VAL A 32 -6.89 -18.54 2.09
CA VAL A 32 -7.29 -17.19 2.51
C VAL A 32 -8.74 -17.16 3.04
N ARG A 33 -9.60 -18.08 2.56
CA ARG A 33 -10.96 -18.28 3.10
C ARG A 33 -10.99 -18.64 4.58
N ASP A 34 -9.91 -19.26 5.06
CA ASP A 34 -9.74 -19.71 6.44
C ASP A 34 -9.02 -18.67 7.31
N ASP A 35 -8.90 -17.42 6.85
CA ASP A 35 -8.43 -16.31 7.67
C ASP A 35 -9.43 -16.06 8.81
N PRO A 36 -9.08 -16.28 10.09
CA PRO A 36 -10.02 -16.16 11.20
C PRO A 36 -10.56 -14.75 11.43
N LEU A 37 -9.97 -13.74 10.78
CA LEU A 37 -10.34 -12.33 10.90
C LEU A 37 -10.99 -11.77 9.64
N TRP A 38 -11.33 -12.60 8.64
CA TRP A 38 -11.88 -12.15 7.35
C TRP A 38 -13.07 -11.19 7.51
N GLN A 39 -13.91 -11.35 8.54
CA GLN A 39 -15.08 -10.50 8.79
C GLN A 39 -14.71 -9.04 9.03
N LYS A 40 -13.50 -8.76 9.54
CA LYS A 40 -13.01 -7.38 9.76
C LYS A 40 -12.84 -6.61 8.45
N SER A 41 -12.70 -7.32 7.33
CA SER A 41 -12.65 -6.70 6.00
C SER A 41 -13.99 -6.07 5.60
N GLY A 42 -15.11 -6.49 6.23
CA GLY A 42 -16.46 -6.12 5.84
C GLY A 42 -17.04 -6.96 4.69
N ALA A 43 -16.39 -8.06 4.31
CA ALA A 43 -16.94 -9.01 3.35
C ALA A 43 -18.23 -9.66 3.87
N ALA A 44 -19.13 -10.02 2.96
CA ALA A 44 -20.36 -10.74 3.24
C ALA A 44 -20.08 -12.21 3.59
N ASP A 45 -19.05 -12.79 2.98
CA ASP A 45 -18.64 -14.18 3.16
C ASP A 45 -17.13 -14.37 2.92
N PRO A 46 -16.58 -15.56 3.27
CA PRO A 46 -15.16 -15.85 3.05
C PRO A 46 -14.74 -15.91 1.57
N ASP A 47 -15.68 -16.15 0.65
CA ASP A 47 -15.43 -16.23 -0.78
C ASP A 47 -15.11 -14.84 -1.36
N GLU A 48 -15.94 -13.86 -1.04
CA GLU A 48 -15.73 -12.46 -1.39
C GLU A 48 -14.40 -11.95 -0.79
N TYR A 49 -14.15 -12.27 0.48
CA TYR A 49 -12.89 -11.90 1.12
C TYR A 49 -11.68 -12.49 0.38
N ALA A 50 -11.66 -13.80 0.13
CA ALA A 50 -10.56 -14.46 -0.54
C ALA A 50 -10.35 -13.95 -1.97
N PHE A 51 -11.43 -13.62 -2.67
CA PHE A 51 -11.36 -13.00 -4.00
C PHE A 51 -10.67 -11.64 -3.95
N TRP A 52 -10.95 -10.80 -2.96
CA TRP A 52 -10.40 -9.43 -2.93
C TRP A 52 -9.06 -9.31 -2.21
N ALA A 53 -8.76 -10.13 -1.20
CA ALA A 53 -7.61 -9.94 -0.30
C ALA A 53 -6.25 -9.83 -1.01
N ASP A 54 -6.06 -10.53 -2.14
CA ASP A 54 -4.82 -10.46 -2.92
C ASP A 54 -4.67 -9.17 -3.74
N ARG A 55 -5.77 -8.43 -3.91
CA ARG A 55 -5.90 -7.28 -4.83
C ARG A 55 -6.01 -5.95 -4.10
N THR A 56 -6.06 -5.97 -2.77
CA THR A 56 -6.35 -4.81 -1.92
C THR A 56 -5.12 -4.05 -1.45
N CYS A 57 -3.90 -4.41 -1.88
CA CYS A 57 -2.66 -3.75 -1.44
C CYS A 57 -2.70 -2.21 -1.54
N GLY A 58 -3.32 -1.64 -2.57
CA GLY A 58 -3.53 -0.20 -2.71
C GLY A 58 -4.54 0.38 -1.72
N ILE A 59 -5.64 -0.33 -1.46
CA ILE A 59 -6.62 0.01 -0.41
C ILE A 59 -5.95 -0.06 0.96
N THR A 60 -5.14 -1.08 1.25
CA THR A 60 -4.41 -1.19 2.51
C THR A 60 -3.43 -0.03 2.69
N CYS A 61 -2.73 0.40 1.63
CA CYS A 61 -1.92 1.61 1.67
C CYS A 61 -2.74 2.86 1.99
N LEU A 62 -3.94 2.99 1.41
CA LEU A 62 -4.87 4.07 1.74
C LEU A 62 -5.29 4.01 3.20
N ARG A 63 -5.73 2.85 3.70
CA ARG A 63 -6.16 2.68 5.11
C ARG A 63 -5.07 3.11 6.10
N MET A 64 -3.82 2.71 5.85
CA MET A 64 -2.66 3.17 6.64
C MET A 64 -2.47 4.68 6.58
N ALA A 65 -2.61 5.29 5.40
CA ALA A 65 -2.47 6.74 5.25
C ALA A 65 -3.62 7.51 5.91
N LEU A 66 -4.87 7.03 5.80
CA LEU A 66 -6.03 7.62 6.47
C LEU A 66 -5.84 7.64 7.98
N ASP A 67 -5.44 6.50 8.56
CA ASP A 67 -5.17 6.40 10.00
C ASP A 67 -4.09 7.38 10.44
N TYR A 68 -2.99 7.44 9.68
CA TYR A 68 -1.90 8.38 9.96
C TYR A 68 -2.33 9.85 9.88
N PHE A 69 -3.23 10.20 8.95
CA PHE A 69 -3.76 11.56 8.83
C PHE A 69 -4.91 11.86 9.81
N GLY A 70 -5.29 10.91 10.68
CA GLY A 70 -6.36 11.10 11.66
C GLY A 70 -7.77 11.02 11.07
N GLU A 71 -7.90 10.49 9.85
CA GLU A 71 -9.18 10.26 9.19
C GLU A 71 -9.83 8.96 9.67
N GLN A 72 -11.16 8.88 9.57
CA GLN A 72 -11.86 7.62 9.81
C GLN A 72 -11.40 6.57 8.78
N VAL A 73 -11.08 5.37 9.25
CA VAL A 73 -10.60 4.25 8.42
C VAL A 73 -11.74 3.26 8.15
N PRO A 74 -12.34 3.21 6.96
CA PRO A 74 -13.35 2.21 6.64
C PRO A 74 -12.74 0.80 6.51
N PRO A 75 -13.56 -0.26 6.65
CA PRO A 75 -13.18 -1.62 6.26
C PRO A 75 -12.82 -1.71 4.76
N VAL A 76 -12.14 -2.79 4.37
CA VAL A 76 -11.63 -2.97 3.00
C VAL A 76 -12.75 -3.09 1.98
N MET A 77 -13.78 -3.89 2.24
CA MET A 77 -14.80 -4.22 1.23
C MET A 77 -15.71 -3.03 0.86
N PRO A 78 -16.16 -2.18 1.79
CA PRO A 78 -16.81 -0.92 1.41
C PRO A 78 -15.94 -0.05 0.48
N LEU A 79 -14.63 0.01 0.71
CA LEU A 79 -13.70 0.73 -0.17
C LEU A 79 -13.55 0.05 -1.54
N VAL A 80 -13.58 -1.29 -1.59
CA VAL A 80 -13.61 -2.04 -2.85
C VAL A 80 -14.83 -1.65 -3.67
N THR A 81 -16.02 -1.68 -3.07
CA THR A 81 -17.28 -1.31 -3.75
C THR A 81 -17.20 0.10 -4.33
N ASP A 82 -16.81 1.08 -3.51
CA ASP A 82 -16.64 2.47 -3.91
C ASP A 82 -15.63 2.63 -5.07
N LEU A 83 -14.53 1.87 -5.04
CA LEU A 83 -13.49 1.92 -6.05
C LEU A 83 -13.88 1.21 -7.35
N CYS A 84 -14.73 0.19 -7.30
CA CYS A 84 -15.35 -0.39 -8.50
C CYS A 84 -16.30 0.64 -9.17
N GLU A 85 -17.11 1.34 -8.39
CA GLU A 85 -17.98 2.43 -8.89
C GLU A 85 -17.16 3.56 -9.51
N ALA A 86 -16.06 3.94 -8.86
CA ALA A 86 -15.14 4.96 -9.35
C ALA A 86 -14.26 4.51 -10.53
N LYS A 87 -14.41 3.27 -11.01
CA LYS A 87 -13.61 2.66 -12.09
C LYS A 87 -12.12 2.54 -11.77
N ALA A 88 -11.76 2.51 -10.49
CA ALA A 88 -10.41 2.23 -10.02
C ALA A 88 -10.11 0.73 -9.95
N TYR A 89 -11.14 -0.09 -9.77
CA TYR A 89 -11.13 -1.51 -10.10
C TYR A 89 -12.13 -1.76 -11.23
N VAL A 90 -11.75 -2.59 -12.19
CA VAL A 90 -12.60 -2.96 -13.34
C VAL A 90 -12.54 -4.47 -13.47
N HIS A 91 -13.73 -5.09 -13.48
CA HIS A 91 -13.87 -6.50 -13.75
C HIS A 91 -13.60 -6.80 -15.23
N ASP A 92 -12.87 -7.87 -15.46
CA ASP A 92 -12.65 -8.51 -16.76
C ASP A 92 -13.01 -10.00 -16.61
N GLY A 93 -14.27 -10.31 -16.91
CA GLY A 93 -14.88 -11.61 -16.58
C GLY A 93 -14.81 -11.91 -15.08
N ASP A 94 -14.23 -13.07 -14.75
CA ASP A 94 -14.02 -13.52 -13.37
C ASP A 94 -12.75 -12.94 -12.72
N THR A 95 -12.07 -12.01 -13.39
CA THR A 95 -10.85 -11.37 -12.90
C THR A 95 -11.04 -9.88 -12.70
N VAL A 96 -10.13 -9.26 -11.95
CA VAL A 96 -10.07 -7.82 -11.76
C VAL A 96 -8.63 -7.41 -11.99
N ALA A 97 -8.41 -6.43 -12.84
CA ALA A 97 -7.08 -5.87 -13.08
C ALA A 97 -6.53 -5.17 -11.81
N GLY A 98 -5.23 -4.88 -11.80
CA GLY A 98 -4.64 -4.09 -10.72
C GLY A 98 -5.27 -2.69 -10.61
N LEU A 99 -5.21 -2.12 -9.41
CA LEU A 99 -5.76 -0.79 -9.10
C LEU A 99 -5.28 0.28 -10.11
N ILE A 100 -6.21 0.99 -10.71
CA ILE A 100 -5.95 2.05 -11.69
C ILE A 100 -5.74 3.39 -10.97
N TYR A 101 -4.56 3.99 -11.10
CA TYR A 101 -4.14 5.09 -10.21
C TYR A 101 -4.93 6.37 -10.36
N ARG A 102 -5.25 6.78 -11.59
CA ARG A 102 -5.97 8.04 -11.86
C ARG A 102 -7.38 8.06 -11.25
N PRO A 103 -8.27 7.10 -11.54
CA PRO A 103 -9.58 7.04 -10.88
C PRO A 103 -9.48 6.84 -9.37
N PHE A 104 -8.51 6.06 -8.88
CA PHE A 104 -8.26 5.92 -7.44
C PHE A 104 -7.92 7.26 -6.78
N ALA A 105 -6.95 8.00 -7.33
CA ALA A 105 -6.52 9.28 -6.78
C ALA A 105 -7.63 10.34 -6.83
N ALA A 106 -8.43 10.35 -7.90
CA ALA A 106 -9.61 11.20 -8.01
C ALA A 106 -10.69 10.84 -6.98
N TYR A 107 -10.91 9.54 -6.72
CA TYR A 107 -11.81 9.08 -5.67
C TYR A 107 -11.32 9.54 -4.29
N VAL A 108 -10.04 9.32 -3.96
CA VAL A 108 -9.47 9.70 -2.65
C VAL A 108 -9.61 11.20 -2.40
N THR A 109 -9.19 12.03 -3.37
CA THR A 109 -9.26 13.49 -3.25
C THR A 109 -10.69 13.99 -3.11
N ARG A 110 -11.67 13.32 -3.73
CA ARG A 110 -13.09 13.66 -3.59
C ARG A 110 -13.67 13.23 -2.25
N ARG A 111 -13.30 12.04 -1.76
CA ARG A 111 -13.89 11.40 -0.57
C ARG A 111 -13.35 11.97 0.74
N TRP A 112 -12.09 12.39 0.75
CA TRP A 112 -11.41 13.03 1.88
C TRP A 112 -10.83 14.38 1.43
N PRO A 113 -11.58 15.49 1.58
CA PRO A 113 -11.18 16.79 1.06
C PRO A 113 -9.86 17.35 1.63
N ALA A 114 -9.45 16.90 2.81
CA ALA A 114 -8.17 17.27 3.43
C ALA A 114 -6.97 16.50 2.84
N ILE A 115 -7.21 15.48 2.00
CA ILE A 115 -6.17 14.67 1.39
C ILE A 115 -6.13 14.93 -0.13
N THR A 116 -4.97 15.32 -0.63
CA THR A 116 -4.68 15.37 -2.06
C THR A 116 -3.92 14.12 -2.47
N ALA A 117 -4.44 13.37 -3.45
CA ALA A 117 -3.76 12.24 -4.07
C ALA A 117 -3.27 12.60 -5.48
N THR A 118 -1.96 12.61 -5.69
CA THR A 118 -1.33 12.99 -6.97
C THR A 118 -0.66 11.80 -7.61
N VAL A 119 -1.07 11.45 -8.84
CA VAL A 119 -0.50 10.34 -9.60
C VAL A 119 0.78 10.77 -10.31
N HIS A 120 1.82 9.96 -10.19
CA HIS A 120 3.07 10.11 -10.92
C HIS A 120 3.36 8.84 -11.74
N THR A 121 3.49 8.99 -13.06
CA THR A 121 3.82 7.89 -13.99
C THR A 121 5.32 7.70 -14.20
N ASP A 122 6.12 8.71 -13.84
CA ASP A 122 7.57 8.64 -13.69
C ASP A 122 7.95 9.40 -12.41
N LEU A 123 8.15 8.66 -11.33
CA LEU A 123 8.46 9.19 -10.00
C LEU A 123 9.85 8.74 -9.59
N ALA A 124 10.79 9.68 -9.56
CA ALA A 124 12.16 9.43 -9.14
C ALA A 124 12.27 9.20 -7.63
N GLU A 125 13.31 8.48 -7.24
CA GLU A 125 13.62 8.11 -5.85
C GLU A 125 13.85 9.35 -4.98
N THR A 126 14.47 10.39 -5.52
CA THR A 126 14.65 11.68 -4.83
C THR A 126 13.32 12.37 -4.55
N GLN A 127 12.37 12.30 -5.48
CA GLN A 127 11.03 12.88 -5.30
C GLN A 127 10.23 12.14 -4.24
N ILE A 128 10.44 10.82 -4.08
CA ILE A 128 9.86 10.05 -2.97
C ILE A 128 10.39 10.59 -1.64
N ALA A 129 11.72 10.74 -1.53
CA ALA A 129 12.34 11.26 -0.31
C ALA A 129 11.84 12.68 0.01
N ASP A 130 11.86 13.58 -0.98
CA ASP A 130 11.41 14.97 -0.82
C ASP A 130 9.95 15.05 -0.34
N ALA A 131 9.06 14.23 -0.91
CA ALA A 131 7.65 14.16 -0.47
C ALA A 131 7.53 13.69 0.98
N LEU A 132 8.26 12.64 1.38
CA LEU A 132 8.27 12.15 2.76
C LEU A 132 8.79 13.21 3.73
N HIS A 133 9.87 13.90 3.35
CA HIS A 133 10.42 15.01 4.15
C HIS A 133 9.44 16.16 4.31
N ALA A 134 8.58 16.40 3.32
CA ALA A 134 7.52 17.41 3.35
C ALA A 134 6.27 16.99 4.17
N GLY A 135 6.25 15.79 4.74
CA GLY A 135 5.12 15.29 5.55
C GLY A 135 4.11 14.44 4.79
N SER A 136 4.29 14.24 3.49
CA SER A 136 3.46 13.34 2.67
C SER A 136 3.81 11.88 2.92
N LEU A 137 2.91 10.98 2.52
CA LEU A 137 3.17 9.56 2.34
C LEU A 137 3.15 9.20 0.85
N VAL A 138 3.84 8.14 0.45
CA VAL A 138 3.94 7.79 -0.99
C VAL A 138 3.61 6.33 -1.22
N VAL A 139 2.54 6.06 -1.97
CA VAL A 139 2.23 4.72 -2.46
C VAL A 139 3.10 4.45 -3.70
N ILE A 140 3.93 3.41 -3.68
CA ILE A 140 4.82 3.08 -4.80
C ILE A 140 4.53 1.70 -5.39
N SER A 141 4.68 1.59 -6.71
CA SER A 141 4.51 0.33 -7.43
C SER A 141 5.79 -0.48 -7.44
N VAL A 142 5.77 -1.66 -6.82
CA VAL A 142 6.93 -2.53 -6.66
C VAL A 142 6.55 -3.97 -7.02
N HIS A 143 7.56 -4.82 -7.27
CA HIS A 143 7.32 -6.26 -7.34
C HIS A 143 7.17 -6.86 -5.93
N LYS A 144 6.25 -7.83 -5.77
CA LYS A 144 5.91 -8.44 -4.46
C LYS A 144 7.10 -9.08 -3.72
N THR A 145 8.17 -9.47 -4.41
CA THR A 145 9.38 -10.03 -3.77
C THR A 145 10.20 -9.01 -2.99
N ILE A 146 9.84 -7.72 -3.03
CA ILE A 146 10.44 -6.70 -2.16
C ILE A 146 10.31 -7.05 -0.66
N ARG A 147 9.37 -7.92 -0.29
CA ARG A 147 9.18 -8.48 1.07
C ARG A 147 10.46 -9.11 1.66
N THR A 148 11.34 -9.63 0.81
CA THR A 148 12.54 -10.39 1.20
C THR A 148 13.81 -9.87 0.52
N LEU A 149 13.71 -8.91 -0.42
CA LEU A 149 14.80 -8.36 -1.25
C LEU A 149 15.58 -9.38 -2.11
N ALA A 150 15.18 -10.64 -2.07
CA ALA A 150 15.63 -11.75 -2.90
C ALA A 150 14.47 -12.75 -3.09
N PRO A 151 14.37 -13.45 -4.23
CA PRO A 151 15.24 -13.39 -5.40
C PRO A 151 15.05 -12.10 -6.22
N HIS A 152 15.90 -11.91 -7.23
CA HIS A 152 15.71 -10.85 -8.23
C HIS A 152 14.35 -11.08 -8.92
N PRO A 153 13.50 -10.05 -9.04
CA PRO A 153 12.18 -10.24 -9.61
C PRO A 153 12.25 -10.39 -11.14
N ILE A 154 11.31 -11.13 -11.73
CA ILE A 154 11.21 -11.28 -13.18
C ILE A 154 10.67 -10.02 -13.88
N SER A 155 10.06 -9.11 -13.12
CA SER A 155 9.49 -7.84 -13.59
C SER A 155 9.45 -6.81 -12.46
N ARG A 156 9.03 -5.57 -12.75
CA ARG A 156 8.80 -4.52 -11.75
C ARG A 156 7.31 -4.21 -11.63
N GLY A 157 6.86 -3.85 -10.43
CA GLY A 157 5.46 -3.52 -10.17
C GLY A 157 4.56 -4.74 -9.94
N GLY A 158 3.24 -4.51 -9.97
CA GLY A 158 2.22 -5.52 -9.68
C GLY A 158 1.81 -5.61 -8.20
N HIS A 159 2.53 -4.91 -7.31
CA HIS A 159 2.21 -4.75 -5.90
C HIS A 159 2.35 -3.29 -5.49
N LEU A 160 1.59 -2.86 -4.48
CA LEU A 160 1.65 -1.52 -3.92
C LEU A 160 2.12 -1.58 -2.46
N VAL A 161 3.06 -0.71 -2.12
CA VAL A 161 3.55 -0.52 -0.75
C VAL A 161 3.52 0.96 -0.40
N LEU A 162 3.41 1.27 0.89
CA LEU A 162 3.38 2.62 1.39
C LEU A 162 4.77 3.01 1.90
N ALA A 163 5.42 3.95 1.25
CA ALA A 163 6.60 4.60 1.80
C ALA A 163 6.20 5.51 2.96
N VAL A 164 6.88 5.34 4.09
CA VAL A 164 6.61 6.01 5.36
C VAL A 164 7.83 6.74 5.92
N GLY A 165 8.99 6.59 5.29
CA GLY A 165 10.20 7.26 5.72
C GLY A 165 11.35 7.07 4.75
N ALA A 166 12.37 7.89 4.89
CA ALA A 166 13.56 7.89 4.06
C ALA A 166 14.75 8.42 4.86
N ASP A 167 15.92 7.81 4.66
CA ASP A 167 17.21 8.33 5.06
C ASP A 167 18.17 8.32 3.85
N LYS A 168 19.43 8.74 4.03
CA LYS A 168 20.44 8.75 2.96
C LYS A 168 20.66 7.39 2.28
N THR A 169 20.38 6.29 2.98
CA THR A 169 20.78 4.94 2.60
C THR A 169 19.62 4.05 2.21
N ALA A 170 18.42 4.32 2.71
CA ALA A 170 17.25 3.48 2.49
C ALA A 170 15.92 4.23 2.52
N LEU A 171 14.95 3.63 1.83
CA LEU A 171 13.53 3.86 1.99
C LEU A 171 12.98 2.98 3.12
N ARG A 172 11.99 3.48 3.84
CA ARG A 172 11.19 2.73 4.82
C ARG A 172 9.78 2.54 4.28
N ILE A 173 9.32 1.30 4.20
CA ILE A 173 8.00 0.96 3.67
C ILE A 173 7.16 0.18 4.67
N ASN A 174 5.87 0.49 4.76
CA ASN A 174 4.89 -0.45 5.25
C ASN A 174 4.41 -1.31 4.07
N ASN A 175 4.55 -2.63 4.18
CA ASN A 175 4.22 -3.56 3.12
C ASN A 175 2.93 -4.33 3.46
N PRO A 176 1.83 -4.13 2.71
CA PRO A 176 0.56 -4.82 2.96
C PRO A 176 0.66 -6.35 2.99
N SER A 177 1.55 -6.95 2.17
CA SER A 177 1.81 -8.40 2.13
C SER A 177 3.12 -8.79 2.83
N GLY A 178 3.65 -7.92 3.68
CA GLY A 178 4.90 -8.15 4.42
C GLY A 178 4.82 -9.34 5.36
N LEU A 179 5.98 -9.95 5.64
CA LEU A 179 6.11 -11.05 6.59
C LEU A 179 6.17 -10.50 8.04
N PRO A 180 5.45 -11.11 9.00
CA PRO A 180 5.42 -10.68 10.39
C PRO A 180 6.84 -10.66 10.98
N GLY A 181 7.14 -9.62 11.74
CA GLY A 181 8.47 -9.41 12.34
C GLY A 181 9.61 -9.07 11.36
N HIS A 182 9.36 -9.04 10.04
CA HIS A 182 10.40 -8.86 9.03
C HIS A 182 10.15 -7.70 8.07
N SER A 183 9.02 -7.72 7.35
CA SER A 183 8.76 -6.77 6.26
C SER A 183 7.41 -6.09 6.29
N GLN A 184 6.62 -6.23 7.35
CA GLN A 184 5.33 -5.54 7.49
C GLN A 184 5.48 -4.04 7.74
N ARG A 185 6.25 -3.66 8.76
CA ARG A 185 6.31 -2.29 9.28
C ARG A 185 7.68 -1.67 9.05
N ALA A 186 7.72 -0.44 8.53
CA ALA A 186 8.94 0.35 8.30
C ALA A 186 10.12 -0.46 7.72
N HIS A 187 9.81 -1.42 6.85
CA HIS A 187 10.77 -2.33 6.26
C HIS A 187 11.81 -1.54 5.49
N ARG A 188 13.08 -1.84 5.76
CA ARG A 188 14.20 -1.11 5.20
C ARG A 188 14.51 -1.65 3.80
N VAL A 189 14.36 -0.80 2.80
CA VAL A 189 14.75 -1.10 1.41
C VAL A 189 15.92 -0.17 1.04
N PRO A 190 17.16 -0.69 0.94
CA PRO A 190 18.28 0.13 0.48
C PRO A 190 17.98 0.79 -0.87
N TRP A 191 18.41 2.04 -1.05
CA TRP A 191 18.20 2.75 -2.32
C TRP A 191 18.86 2.03 -3.50
N ALA A 192 19.98 1.34 -3.27
CA ALA A 192 20.66 0.53 -4.26
C ALA A 192 19.83 -0.71 -4.70
N ASP A 193 18.94 -1.19 -3.83
CA ASP A 193 18.12 -2.37 -4.09
C ASP A 193 16.78 -2.04 -4.75
N LEU A 194 16.21 -0.88 -4.41
CA LEU A 194 14.88 -0.45 -4.87
C LEU A 194 14.69 -0.52 -6.40
N PRO A 195 15.64 -0.11 -7.26
CA PRO A 195 15.47 -0.16 -8.71
C PRO A 195 15.20 -1.56 -9.28
N ARG A 196 15.55 -2.62 -8.55
CA ARG A 196 15.26 -4.01 -8.96
C ARG A 196 13.76 -4.28 -8.94
N PHE A 197 13.02 -3.67 -8.01
CA PHE A 197 11.60 -3.95 -7.77
C PHE A 197 10.67 -2.83 -8.25
N TYR A 198 11.14 -1.59 -8.20
CA TYR A 198 10.33 -0.38 -8.34
C TYR A 198 10.01 -0.05 -9.80
N ALA A 199 8.72 0.09 -10.12
CA ALA A 199 8.24 0.37 -11.46
C ALA A 199 8.21 1.88 -11.81
N ARG A 200 8.87 2.73 -11.02
CA ARG A 200 8.99 4.18 -11.22
C ARG A 200 7.67 4.94 -11.30
N ARG A 201 6.64 4.46 -10.62
CA ARG A 201 5.32 5.10 -10.58
C ARG A 201 4.68 4.94 -9.21
N GLY A 202 3.82 5.87 -8.86
CA GLY A 202 3.19 5.90 -7.55
C GLY A 202 2.16 7.01 -7.41
N ILE A 203 1.67 7.17 -6.18
CA ILE A 203 0.71 8.18 -5.78
C ILE A 203 1.27 8.85 -4.54
N VAL A 204 1.44 10.17 -4.59
CA VAL A 204 1.79 10.98 -3.41
C VAL A 204 0.48 11.36 -2.71
N LEU A 205 0.41 11.08 -1.42
CA LEU A 205 -0.71 11.43 -0.54
C LEU A 205 -0.25 12.55 0.39
N SER A 206 -0.84 13.73 0.24
CA SER A 206 -0.53 14.91 1.05
C SER A 206 -1.77 15.35 1.81
N HIS A 207 -1.62 15.67 3.09
CA HIS A 207 -2.68 16.25 3.90
C HIS A 207 -2.54 17.78 3.94
N THR A 208 -3.65 18.51 3.86
CA THR A 208 -3.66 19.99 3.78
C THR A 208 -3.31 20.67 5.10
N GLU A 209 -3.39 19.96 6.22
CA GLU A 209 -2.94 20.41 7.54
C GLU A 209 -1.75 19.54 7.99
N GLU A 210 -0.78 20.11 8.73
CA GLU A 210 0.25 19.28 9.37
C GLU A 210 -0.46 18.27 10.30
N PRO A 211 -0.18 16.95 10.19
CA PRO A 211 -0.80 15.98 11.08
C PRO A 211 -0.46 16.34 12.52
N VAL A 212 -1.50 16.41 13.37
CA VAL A 212 -1.35 16.64 14.81
C VAL A 212 -0.47 15.52 15.35
N ARG A 213 0.74 15.89 15.79
CA ARG A 213 1.77 14.98 16.30
C ARG A 213 1.40 14.34 17.62
#